data_AF-A0A2W5VJG6-F1
#
_entry.id   AF-A0A2W5VJG6-F1
#
_cell.length_a   1.000
_cell.length_b   1.000
_cell.length_c   1.000
_cell.angle_alpha   90.00
_cell.angle_beta   90.00
_cell.angle_gamma   90.00
#
_symmetry.space_group_name_H-M   'P 1'
#
loop_
_entity.id
_entity.type
_entity.pdbx_description
1 polymer ?
#
loop_
_entity_poly.entity_id
_entity_poly.type
_entity_poly.pdbx_seq_one_letter_code
_entity_poly.pdbx_strand_id
1 'polypeptide(L)'
;MSPEERATLEGKVERHRRRGELSEAWAALTALSEAFPEEEGLKQRLRQLEESLEPSEWRRVTLAKAEPSGVHKSPMHYAEGLAAAGKYTEAIEIYRALLDERPDWELVKERLGELFQLAQVAQARRPTVDRAGVLEHLLERINARRRP
;
A
#
# COMPACT_ATOMS: atom_id res chain seq x y z
N MET A 1 -5.43 -1.38 -21.78
CA MET A 1 -5.05 -0.06 -22.32
C MET A 1 -5.74 0.14 -23.66
N SER A 2 -6.37 1.28 -23.88
CA SER A 2 -7.00 1.63 -25.17
C SER A 2 -5.94 2.07 -26.20
N PRO A 3 -6.26 2.02 -27.52
CA PRO A 3 -5.36 2.54 -28.55
C PRO A 3 -5.00 4.03 -28.38
N GLU A 4 -5.94 4.82 -27.85
CA GLU A 4 -5.73 6.25 -27.56
C GLU A 4 -4.78 6.46 -26.37
N GLU A 5 -4.90 5.66 -25.33
CA GLU A 5 -3.99 5.67 -24.17
C GLU A 5 -2.57 5.26 -24.58
N ARG A 6 -2.45 4.27 -25.47
CA ARG A 6 -1.17 3.85 -26.06
C ARG A 6 -0.52 5.00 -26.84
N ALA A 7 -1.24 5.61 -27.79
CA ALA A 7 -0.72 6.72 -28.58
C ALA A 7 -0.30 7.92 -27.71
N THR A 8 -1.06 8.16 -26.63
CA THR A 8 -0.73 9.20 -25.64
C THR A 8 0.58 8.90 -24.92
N LEU A 9 0.79 7.66 -24.45
CA LEU A 9 2.04 7.26 -23.79
C LEU A 9 3.23 7.26 -24.74
N GLU A 10 3.06 6.80 -25.98
CA GLU A 10 4.11 6.85 -27.01
C GLU A 10 4.52 8.30 -27.31
N GLY A 11 3.54 9.21 -27.40
CA GLY A 11 3.80 10.64 -27.54
C GLY A 11 4.55 11.24 -26.35
N LYS A 12 4.23 10.80 -25.12
CA LYS A 12 4.97 11.21 -23.91
C LYS A 12 6.42 10.72 -23.95
N VAL A 13 6.66 9.46 -24.28
CA VAL A 13 8.03 8.90 -24.41
C VAL A 13 8.86 9.75 -25.36
N GLU A 14 8.34 10.05 -26.56
CA GLU A 14 9.09 10.84 -27.55
C GLU A 14 9.32 12.28 -27.09
N ARG A 15 8.35 12.90 -26.41
CA ARG A 15 8.48 14.25 -25.87
C ARG A 15 9.57 14.34 -24.80
N HIS A 16 9.57 13.41 -23.85
CA HIS A 16 10.57 13.35 -22.78
C HIS A 16 11.96 13.08 -23.35
N ARG A 17 12.07 12.18 -24.32
CA ARG A 17 13.34 11.90 -25.03
C ARG A 17 13.91 13.15 -25.71
N ARG A 18 13.09 13.92 -26.43
CA ARG A 18 13.53 15.16 -27.09
C ARG A 18 14.00 16.24 -26.12
N ARG A 19 13.49 16.23 -24.88
CA ARG A 19 13.85 17.17 -23.81
C ARG A 19 15.06 16.72 -22.99
N GLY A 20 15.59 15.52 -23.24
CA GLY A 20 16.63 14.92 -22.40
C GLY A 20 16.12 14.48 -21.04
N GLU A 21 14.80 14.35 -20.84
CA GLU A 21 14.18 13.88 -19.61
C GLU A 21 14.17 12.34 -19.60
N LEU A 22 15.35 11.73 -19.59
CA LEU A 22 15.52 10.28 -19.80
C LEU A 22 14.81 9.44 -18.73
N SER A 23 14.73 9.95 -17.49
CA SER A 23 14.02 9.29 -16.39
C SER A 23 12.51 9.18 -16.64
N GLU A 24 11.89 10.25 -17.14
CA GLU A 24 10.45 10.31 -17.44
C GLU A 24 10.10 9.51 -18.71
N ALA A 25 10.98 9.56 -19.72
CA ALA A 25 10.86 8.74 -20.92
C ALA A 25 10.89 7.25 -20.56
N TRP A 26 11.74 6.88 -19.61
CA TRP A 26 11.90 5.52 -19.14
C TRP A 26 10.66 5.04 -18.35
N ALA A 27 10.05 5.90 -17.52
CA ALA A 27 8.83 5.56 -16.79
C ALA A 27 7.64 5.32 -17.73
N ALA A 28 7.45 6.20 -18.72
CA ALA A 28 6.38 6.06 -19.71
C ALA A 28 6.58 4.83 -20.63
N LEU A 29 7.83 4.50 -20.98
CA LEU A 29 8.14 3.31 -21.77
C LEU A 29 7.97 2.01 -20.97
N THR A 30 8.25 2.05 -19.66
CA THR A 30 7.99 0.92 -18.75
C THR A 30 6.50 0.62 -18.66
N ALA A 31 5.66 1.64 -18.46
CA ALA A 31 4.20 1.47 -18.45
C ALA A 31 3.66 0.86 -19.78
N LEU A 32 4.24 1.24 -20.92
CA LEU A 32 3.91 0.62 -22.21
C LEU A 32 4.37 -0.84 -22.28
N SER A 33 5.59 -1.14 -21.83
CA SER A 33 6.12 -2.51 -21.85
C SER A 33 5.38 -3.45 -20.89
N GLU A 34 4.83 -2.94 -19.78
CA GLU A 34 3.99 -3.69 -18.85
C GLU A 34 2.58 -3.93 -19.40
N ALA A 35 2.02 -2.94 -20.12
CA ALA A 35 0.73 -3.08 -20.77
C ALA A 35 0.76 -4.01 -22.00
N PHE A 36 1.92 -4.15 -22.65
CA PHE A 36 2.14 -4.97 -23.85
C PHE A 36 3.38 -5.86 -23.71
N PRO A 37 3.35 -6.89 -22.85
CA PRO A 37 4.53 -7.72 -22.54
C PRO A 37 5.03 -8.59 -23.70
N GLU A 38 4.19 -8.81 -24.71
CA GLU A 38 4.52 -9.58 -25.92
C GLU A 38 5.32 -8.77 -26.95
N GLU A 39 5.32 -7.43 -26.86
CA GLU A 39 6.06 -6.58 -27.80
C GLU A 39 7.55 -6.52 -27.44
N GLU A 40 8.35 -7.37 -28.09
CA GLU A 40 9.80 -7.43 -27.86
C GLU A 40 10.52 -6.12 -28.23
N GLY A 41 9.97 -5.35 -29.17
CA GLY A 41 10.49 -4.03 -29.53
C GLY A 41 10.45 -3.01 -28.39
N LEU A 42 9.45 -3.09 -27.50
CA LEU A 42 9.39 -2.22 -26.32
C LEU A 42 10.49 -2.56 -25.32
N LYS A 43 10.73 -3.86 -25.08
CA LYS A 43 11.81 -4.34 -24.19
C LYS A 43 13.18 -3.93 -24.71
N GLN A 44 13.42 -4.05 -26.01
CA GLN A 44 14.67 -3.62 -26.63
C GLN A 44 14.91 -2.11 -26.46
N ARG A 45 13.88 -1.29 -26.70
CA ARG A 45 13.96 0.17 -26.47
C ARG A 45 14.22 0.51 -25.01
N LEU A 46 13.67 -0.27 -24.07
CA LEU A 46 13.85 -0.08 -22.64
C LEU A 46 15.30 -0.37 -22.22
N ARG A 47 15.92 -1.43 -22.75
CA ARG A 47 17.35 -1.74 -22.54
C ARG A 47 18.27 -0.66 -23.10
N GLN A 48 18.01 -0.18 -24.31
CA GLN A 48 18.80 0.91 -24.92
C GLN A 48 18.71 2.19 -24.09
N LEU A 49 17.54 2.48 -23.52
CA LEU A 49 17.35 3.64 -22.67
C LEU A 49 18.03 3.47 -21.31
N GLU A 50 17.98 2.26 -20.74
CA GLU A 50 18.71 1.89 -19.51
C GLU A 50 20.22 2.07 -19.65
N GLU A 51 20.81 1.66 -20.78
CA GLU A 51 22.23 1.85 -21.08
C GLU A 51 22.62 3.34 -21.21
N SER A 52 21.66 4.21 -21.52
CA SER A 52 21.89 5.66 -21.68
C SER A 52 21.70 6.47 -20.40
N LEU A 53 21.18 5.87 -19.32
CA LEU A 53 20.93 6.58 -18.07
C LEU A 53 22.22 6.73 -17.26
N GLU A 54 22.51 7.95 -16.81
CA GLU A 54 23.59 8.20 -15.88
C GLU A 54 23.28 7.60 -14.49
N PRO A 55 24.28 7.28 -13.64
CA PRO A 55 24.05 6.68 -12.31
C PRO A 55 23.13 7.49 -11.37
N SER A 56 23.02 8.81 -11.57
CA SER A 56 22.09 9.68 -10.83
C SER A 56 20.66 9.56 -11.35
N GLU A 57 20.47 9.39 -12.65
CA GLU A 57 19.16 9.19 -13.30
C GLU A 57 18.66 7.77 -13.11
N TRP A 58 19.57 6.79 -13.18
CA TRP A 58 19.30 5.41 -12.80
C TRP A 58 18.76 5.33 -11.38
N ARG A 59 19.35 6.07 -10.43
CA ARG A 59 18.81 6.17 -9.06
C ARG A 59 17.40 6.72 -8.99
N ARG A 60 17.06 7.76 -9.78
CA ARG A 60 15.70 8.32 -9.83
C ARG A 60 14.70 7.33 -10.41
N VAL A 61 15.11 6.65 -11.48
CA VAL A 61 14.35 5.61 -12.15
C VAL A 61 14.14 4.39 -11.27
N THR A 62 15.16 3.87 -10.59
CA THR A 62 15.04 2.70 -9.70
C THR A 62 14.28 3.04 -8.42
N LEU A 63 14.41 4.27 -7.92
CA LEU A 63 13.61 4.74 -6.79
C LEU A 63 12.13 4.86 -7.20
N ALA A 64 11.84 5.29 -8.43
CA ALA A 64 10.50 5.28 -9.01
C ALA A 64 10.01 3.86 -9.38
N LYS A 65 10.89 2.94 -9.80
CA LYS A 65 10.56 1.54 -10.15
C LYS A 65 10.37 0.66 -8.92
N ALA A 66 11.00 1.02 -7.81
CA ALA A 66 10.72 0.48 -6.48
C ALA A 66 9.35 0.95 -5.93
N GLU A 67 8.62 1.81 -6.66
CA GLU A 67 7.26 2.19 -6.32
C GLU A 67 6.20 1.51 -7.20
N PRO A 68 5.61 0.40 -6.72
CA PRO A 68 4.18 0.17 -6.88
C PRO A 68 3.45 1.01 -5.82
N SER A 69 3.33 2.33 -5.97
CA SER A 69 2.84 3.23 -4.88
C SER A 69 3.47 2.85 -3.52
N GLY A 70 4.79 2.93 -3.48
CA GLY A 70 5.61 2.07 -2.64
C GLY A 70 6.81 2.78 -2.06
N VAL A 71 6.66 4.06 -1.70
CA VAL A 71 7.52 4.80 -0.77
C VAL A 71 8.02 3.82 0.28
N HIS A 72 9.32 3.79 0.59
CA HIS A 72 9.84 3.07 1.76
C HIS A 72 8.94 3.37 2.96
N LYS A 73 8.01 2.46 3.28
CA LYS A 73 7.06 2.67 4.36
C LYS A 73 7.85 2.42 5.61
N SER A 74 8.34 3.49 6.24
CA SER A 74 8.89 3.40 7.59
C SER A 74 7.92 2.61 8.48
N PRO A 75 8.39 1.96 9.56
CA PRO A 75 7.49 1.24 10.46
C PRO A 75 6.30 2.11 10.90
N MET A 76 6.52 3.42 11.09
CA MET A 76 5.45 4.39 11.31
C MET A 76 4.46 4.46 10.14
N HIS A 77 4.92 4.60 8.89
CA HIS A 77 4.01 4.66 7.75
C HIS A 77 3.19 3.36 7.58
N TYR A 78 3.78 2.19 7.87
CA TYR A 78 3.05 0.94 7.88
C TYR A 78 1.99 0.90 8.99
N ALA A 79 2.34 1.34 10.20
CA ALA A 79 1.42 1.46 11.32
C ALA A 79 0.27 2.45 11.04
N GLU A 80 0.54 3.56 10.37
CA GLU A 80 -0.49 4.52 9.93
C GLU A 80 -1.44 3.91 8.90
N GLY A 81 -0.93 3.10 7.96
CA GLY A 81 -1.76 2.36 7.03
C GLY A 81 -2.69 1.36 7.73
N LEU A 82 -2.19 0.67 8.77
CA LEU A 82 -3.00 -0.22 9.60
C LEU A 82 -4.06 0.56 10.39
N ALA A 83 -3.70 1.68 11.01
CA ALA A 83 -4.64 2.55 11.72
C ALA A 83 -5.75 3.07 10.80
N ALA A 84 -5.41 3.50 9.58
CA ALA A 84 -6.38 3.94 8.56
C ALA A 84 -7.35 2.81 8.16
N ALA A 85 -6.89 1.55 8.18
CA ALA A 85 -7.72 0.36 7.96
C ALA A 85 -8.53 -0.07 9.19
N GLY A 86 -8.48 0.67 10.31
CA GLY A 86 -9.15 0.34 11.58
C GLY A 86 -8.45 -0.77 12.38
N LYS A 87 -7.25 -1.17 11.97
CA LYS A 87 -6.41 -2.19 12.60
C LYS A 87 -5.54 -1.56 13.69
N TYR A 88 -6.21 -0.99 14.70
CA TYR A 88 -5.55 -0.20 15.74
C TYR A 88 -4.62 -1.05 16.63
N THR A 89 -4.97 -2.31 16.89
CA THR A 89 -4.13 -3.22 17.69
C THR A 89 -2.79 -3.48 17.00
N GLU A 90 -2.80 -3.82 15.71
CA GLU A 90 -1.58 -4.05 14.95
C GLU A 90 -0.73 -2.77 14.82
N ALA A 91 -1.37 -1.60 14.66
CA ALA A 91 -0.66 -0.32 14.63
C ALA A 91 0.04 0.00 15.97
N ILE A 92 -0.63 -0.25 17.09
CA ILE A 92 -0.11 -0.02 18.45
C ILE A 92 1.16 -0.86 18.73
N GLU A 93 1.20 -2.11 18.27
CA GLU A 93 2.36 -3.00 18.45
C GLU A 93 3.62 -2.44 17.78
N ILE A 94 3.48 -1.89 16.57
CA ILE A 94 4.60 -1.28 15.84
C ILE A 94 5.09 0.00 16.55
N TYR A 95 4.17 0.85 17.01
CA TYR A 95 4.53 2.06 17.76
C TYR A 95 5.21 1.74 19.10
N ARG A 96 4.85 0.63 19.75
CA ARG A 96 5.56 0.13 20.95
C ARG A 96 6.98 -0.31 20.63
N ALA A 97 7.17 -1.11 19.58
CA ALA A 97 8.50 -1.55 19.16
C ALA A 97 9.43 -0.36 18.82
N LEU A 98 8.89 0.70 18.21
CA LEU A 98 9.64 1.93 17.95
C LEU A 98 10.08 2.66 19.23
N LEU A 99 9.29 2.61 20.30
CA LEU A 99 9.66 3.17 21.60
C LEU A 99 10.63 2.27 22.37
N ASP A 100 10.63 0.96 22.13
CA ASP A 100 11.64 0.05 22.69
C ASP A 100 13.02 0.35 22.10
N GLU A 101 13.09 0.68 20.81
CA GLU A 101 14.33 1.12 20.13
C GLU A 101 14.73 2.56 20.52
N ARG A 102 13.75 3.45 20.64
CA ARG A 102 13.97 4.87 20.95
C ARG A 102 12.96 5.38 22.00
N PRO A 103 13.27 5.26 23.30
CA PRO A 103 12.34 5.64 24.38
C PRO A 103 12.08 7.15 24.51
N ASP A 104 12.94 8.00 23.97
CA ASP A 104 12.84 9.46 24.01
C ASP A 104 12.01 10.05 22.84
N TRP A 105 11.42 9.21 22.00
CA TRP A 105 10.72 9.69 20.81
C TRP A 105 9.32 10.22 21.12
N GLU A 106 9.23 11.47 21.53
CA GLU A 106 7.96 12.12 21.97
C GLU A 106 6.83 12.02 20.94
N LEU A 107 7.12 12.26 19.65
CA LEU A 107 6.13 12.14 18.57
C LEU A 107 5.47 10.75 18.51
N VAL A 108 6.24 9.70 18.79
CA VAL A 108 5.77 8.30 18.78
C VAL A 108 4.93 8.00 20.02
N LYS A 109 5.26 8.61 21.18
CA LYS A 109 4.45 8.52 22.40
C LYS A 109 3.08 9.17 22.24
N GLU A 110 3.05 10.39 21.68
CA GLU A 110 1.80 11.11 21.41
C GLU A 110 0.90 10.29 20.50
N ARG A 111 1.45 9.82 19.37
CA ARG A 111 0.69 9.04 18.40
C ARG A 111 0.19 7.71 18.96
N LEU A 112 1.00 7.03 19.76
CA LEU A 112 0.60 5.81 20.47
C LEU A 112 -0.60 6.06 21.40
N GLY A 113 -0.61 7.18 22.13
CA GLY A 113 -1.72 7.59 22.98
C GLY A 113 -3.02 7.79 22.20
N GLU A 114 -2.96 8.44 21.04
CA GLU A 114 -4.12 8.63 20.16
C GLU A 114 -4.68 7.30 19.65
N LEU A 115 -3.80 6.37 19.24
CA LEU A 115 -4.21 5.05 18.77
C LEU A 115 -4.94 4.24 19.86
N PHE A 116 -4.54 4.36 21.12
CA PHE A 116 -5.26 3.74 22.24
C PHE A 116 -6.67 4.29 22.41
N GLN A 117 -6.87 5.60 22.21
CA GLN A 117 -8.22 6.19 22.27
C GLN A 117 -9.08 5.71 21.11
N LEU A 118 -8.53 5.68 19.89
CA LEU A 118 -9.23 5.18 18.71
C LEU A 118 -9.62 3.70 18.84
N ALA A 119 -8.73 2.87 19.39
CA ALA A 119 -9.01 1.45 19.66
C ALA A 119 -10.19 1.27 20.64
N GLN A 120 -10.23 2.06 21.72
CA GLN A 120 -11.32 2.02 22.71
C GLN A 120 -12.66 2.44 22.09
N VAL A 121 -12.67 3.54 21.33
CA VAL A 121 -13.88 4.00 20.63
C VAL A 121 -14.38 2.95 19.63
N ALA A 122 -13.47 2.33 18.88
CA ALA A 122 -13.83 1.29 17.91
C ALA A 122 -14.36 0.01 18.58
N GLN A 123 -13.80 -0.37 19.73
CA GLN A 123 -14.29 -1.51 20.52
C GLN A 123 -15.69 -1.24 21.06
N ALA A 124 -15.95 -0.05 21.61
CA ALA A 124 -17.26 0.34 22.13
C ALA A 124 -18.36 0.37 21.05
N ARG A 125 -17.98 0.62 19.79
CA ARG A 125 -18.91 0.59 18.63
C ARG A 125 -19.24 -0.81 18.14
N ARG A 126 -18.47 -1.85 18.51
CA ARG A 126 -18.82 -3.22 18.14
C ARG A 126 -20.04 -3.65 18.95
N PRO A 127 -21.12 -4.15 18.32
CA PRO A 127 -22.26 -4.66 19.06
C PRO A 127 -21.79 -5.79 19.96
N THR A 128 -21.98 -5.64 21.27
CA THR A 128 -21.80 -6.71 22.23
C THR A 128 -22.85 -7.76 21.93
N VAL A 129 -22.45 -8.83 21.25
CA VAL A 129 -23.32 -10.00 21.06
C VAL A 129 -23.53 -10.62 22.43
N ASP A 130 -24.76 -10.58 22.92
CA ASP A 130 -25.15 -11.34 24.10
C ASP A 130 -25.11 -12.84 23.76
N ARG A 131 -23.95 -13.43 24.00
CA ARG A 131 -23.69 -14.85 23.73
C ARG A 131 -24.55 -15.75 24.61
N ALA A 132 -24.92 -15.30 25.81
CA ALA A 132 -25.77 -16.06 26.71
C ALA A 132 -27.18 -16.17 26.14
N GLY A 133 -27.77 -15.03 25.73
CA GLY A 133 -29.09 -15.02 25.07
C GLY A 133 -29.11 -15.80 23.76
N VAL A 134 -28.04 -15.76 22.96
CA VAL A 134 -27.94 -16.56 21.73
C VAL A 134 -27.87 -18.06 22.02
N LEU A 135 -27.13 -18.47 23.05
CA LEU A 135 -27.02 -19.87 23.45
C LEU A 135 -28.35 -20.41 23.98
N GLU A 136 -29.03 -19.66 24.85
CA GLU A 136 -30.34 -20.04 25.37
C GLU A 136 -31.36 -20.22 24.24
N HIS A 137 -31.41 -19.28 23.29
CA HIS A 137 -32.32 -19.36 22.15
C HIS A 137 -32.01 -20.56 21.21
N LEU A 138 -30.73 -20.90 21.03
CA LEU A 138 -30.33 -22.07 20.25
C LEU A 138 -30.72 -23.39 20.95
N LEU A 139 -30.52 -23.46 22.27
CA LEU A 139 -30.90 -24.64 23.06
C LEU A 139 -32.42 -24.84 23.08
N GLU A 140 -33.19 -23.76 23.18
CA GLU A 140 -34.66 -23.82 23.11
C GLU A 140 -35.16 -24.34 21.76
N ARG A 141 -34.57 -23.89 20.65
CA ARG A 141 -34.88 -24.40 19.30
C ARG A 141 -34.52 -25.88 19.11
N ILE A 142 -33.42 -26.35 19.69
CA ILE A 142 -33.03 -27.76 19.64
C ILE A 142 -34.02 -28.61 20.45
N ASN A 143 -34.40 -28.15 21.64
CA ASN A 143 -35.38 -28.85 22.49
C ASN A 143 -36.77 -28.89 21.86
N ALA A 144 -37.21 -27.81 21.20
CA ALA A 144 -38.49 -27.75 20.49
C ALA A 144 -38.56 -28.74 19.31
N ARG A 145 -37.42 -29.04 18.67
CA ARG A 145 -37.34 -30.03 17.56
C ARG A 145 -37.21 -31.49 18.04
N ARG A 146 -36.95 -31.71 19.33
CA ARG A 146 -36.75 -33.03 19.93
C ARG A 146 -37.99 -33.57 20.63
N ARG A 147 -39.07 -32.80 20.74
CA ARG A 147 -40.37 -33.32 21.20
C ARG A 147 -41.09 -33.99 20.01
N PRO A 148 -41.33 -35.31 20.04
CA PRO A 148 -42.11 -36.01 19.03
C PRO A 148 -43.59 -35.60 19.06
#